data_AF-A0A539E5W4-F1
#
_entry.id   AF-A0A539E5W4-F1
#
_cell.length_a   1.000
_cell.length_b   1.000
_cell.length_c   1.000
_cell.angle_alpha   90.00
_cell.angle_beta   90.00
_cell.angle_gamma   90.00
#
_symmetry.space_group_name_H-M   'P 1'
#
loop_
_entity.id
_entity.type
_entity.pdbx_description
1 polymer ?
#
loop_
_entity_poly.entity_id
_entity_poly.type
_entity_poly.pdbx_seq_one_letter_code
_entity_poly.pdbx_strand_id
1 'polypeptide(L)' 'MSRSLERLQKQLSYHFCDVTLLNYALTHRSVGSKNNERLEYLGDAILGFIVASELYQRFPKA' A
#
# COMPACT_ATOMS: atom_id res chain seq x y z
N MET A 1 13.56 -13.33 6.82
CA MET A 1 12.82 -12.06 6.61
C MET A 1 13.01 -11.52 5.20
N SER A 2 14.23 -11.34 4.65
CA SER A 2 14.40 -10.74 3.31
C SER A 2 13.74 -11.52 2.15
N ARG A 3 13.85 -12.86 2.12
CA ARG A 3 13.22 -13.69 1.06
C ARG A 3 11.69 -13.51 0.93
N SER A 4 10.99 -13.29 2.04
CA SER A 4 9.54 -13.09 2.01
C SER A 4 9.17 -11.74 1.40
N LEU A 5 9.96 -10.70 1.68
CA LEU A 5 9.78 -9.36 1.13
C LEU A 5 10.15 -9.30 -0.35
N GLU A 6 11.25 -9.95 -0.75
CA GLU A 6 11.65 -10.11 -2.16
C GLU A 6 10.55 -10.80 -2.98
N ARG A 7 9.96 -11.87 -2.44
CA ARG A 7 8.84 -12.56 -3.10
C ARG A 7 7.63 -11.63 -3.26
N LEU A 8 7.27 -10.87 -2.24
CA LEU A 8 6.14 -9.95 -2.29
C LEU A 8 6.38 -8.82 -3.32
N GLN A 9 7.57 -8.22 -3.34
CA GLN A 9 7.93 -7.19 -4.33
C GLN A 9 7.82 -7.71 -5.76
N LYS A 10 8.26 -8.96 -5.99
CA LYS A 10 8.08 -9.62 -7.29
C LYS A 10 6.60 -9.81 -7.65
N GLN A 11 5.75 -10.21 -6.69
CA GLN A 11 4.30 -10.38 -6.93
C GLN A 11 3.61 -9.04 -7.20
N LEU A 12 4.03 -7.96 -6.54
CA LEU A 12 3.51 -6.61 -6.77
C LEU A 12 4.07 -5.99 -8.06
N SER A 13 5.02 -6.64 -8.73
CA SER A 13 5.78 -6.06 -9.85
C SER A 13 6.40 -4.70 -9.52
N TYR A 14 6.75 -4.48 -8.25
CA TYR A 14 7.26 -3.22 -7.74
C TYR A 14 8.37 -3.47 -6.72
N HIS A 15 9.55 -2.90 -6.98
CA HIS A 15 10.67 -2.90 -6.06
C HIS A 15 10.69 -1.57 -5.30
N PHE A 16 10.60 -1.63 -3.98
CA PHE A 16 10.68 -0.46 -3.14
C PHE A 16 12.10 0.09 -3.16
N CYS A 17 12.24 1.39 -3.42
CA CYS A 17 13.52 2.09 -3.28
C CYS A 17 14.04 2.04 -1.84
N ASP A 18 13.11 2.04 -0.86
CA ASP A 18 13.39 1.86 0.55
C ASP A 18 12.58 0.68 1.10
N VAL A 19 13.26 -0.44 1.35
CA VAL A 19 12.66 -1.68 1.87
C VAL A 19 12.13 -1.49 3.30
N THR A 20 12.57 -0.46 4.04
CA THR A 20 12.03 -0.18 5.38
C THR A 20 10.56 0.28 5.31
N LEU A 21 10.14 0.94 4.24
CA LEU A 21 8.73 1.30 4.01
C LEU A 21 7.86 0.06 3.87
N LEU A 22 8.33 -0.94 3.11
CA LEU A 22 7.62 -2.21 2.98
C LEU A 22 7.53 -2.96 4.32
N ASN A 23 8.59 -2.93 5.13
CA ASN A 23 8.56 -3.50 6.47
C ASN A 23 7.53 -2.79 7.37
N TYR A 24 7.47 -1.45 7.34
CA TYR A 24 6.47 -0.71 8.11
C TYR A 24 5.06 -1.03 7.66
N ALA A 25 4.81 -1.09 6.34
CA ALA A 25 3.50 -1.42 5.79
C ALA A 25 2.99 -2.81 6.22
N LEU A 26 3.91 -3.75 6.47
CA LEU A 26 3.60 -5.12 6.92
C LEU A 26 3.65 -5.30 8.44
N THR A 27 3.95 -4.25 9.20
CA THR A 27 4.03 -4.32 10.66
C THR A 27 2.70 -3.90 11.28
N HIS A 28 2.02 -4.85 11.89
CA HIS A 28 0.76 -4.60 12.62
C HIS A 28 1.02 -3.80 13.90
N ARG A 29 0.04 -2.96 14.30
CA ARG A 29 0.12 -2.10 15.49
C ARG A 29 0.43 -2.81 16.81
N SER A 30 0.11 -4.10 16.92
CA SER A 30 0.43 -4.91 18.10
C SER A 30 1.94 -5.13 18.31
N VAL A 31 2.77 -4.92 17.29
CA VAL A 31 4.22 -5.09 17.35
C VAL A 31 4.91 -3.87 17.98
N GLY A 32 4.36 -2.66 17.80
CA GLY A 32 4.91 -1.45 18.39
C GLY A 32 4.45 -0.16 17.72
N SER A 33 5.05 0.96 18.13
CA SER A 33 4.74 2.32 17.66
C SER A 33 5.13 2.59 16.20
N LYS A 34 6.03 1.77 15.67
CA LYS A 34 6.51 1.80 14.30
C LYS A 34 5.75 0.76 13.48
N ASN A 35 4.55 1.12 13.03
CA ASN A 35 3.60 0.22 12.41
C ASN A 35 2.98 0.84 11.13
N ASN A 36 2.03 0.14 10.54
CA ASN A 36 1.38 0.51 9.29
C ASN A 36 0.25 1.54 9.41
N GLU A 37 -0.22 1.94 10.60
CA GLU A 37 -1.46 2.74 10.76
C GLU A 37 -1.43 4.05 9.96
N ARG A 38 -0.28 4.74 9.94
CA ARG A 38 -0.13 5.98 9.16
C ARG A 38 -0.10 5.74 7.65
N LEU A 39 0.47 4.61 7.21
CA LEU A 39 0.52 4.23 5.80
C LEU A 39 -0.85 3.73 5.32
N GLU A 40 -1.60 3.04 6.19
CA GLU A 40 -2.97 2.61 5.93
C GLU A 40 -3.89 3.81 5.73
N TYR A 41 -3.84 4.79 6.64
CA TYR A 41 -4.64 6.02 6.51
C TYR A 41 -4.37 6.77 5.20
N LEU A 42 -3.09 6.89 4.81
CA LEU A 42 -2.71 7.50 3.53
C LEU A 42 -3.17 6.64 2.33
N GLY A 43 -3.02 5.32 2.44
CA GLY A 43 -3.38 4.36 1.41
C GLY A 43 -4.87 4.36 1.11
N ASP A 44 -5.73 4.49 2.13
CA ASP A 44 -7.18 4.56 1.97
C ASP A 44 -7.61 5.78 1.14
N ALA A 45 -7.05 6.96 1.43
CA ALA A 45 -7.33 8.17 0.66
C ALA A 45 -6.87 8.06 -0.80
N ILE A 46 -5.68 7.48 -1.04
CA ILE A 46 -5.14 7.29 -2.40
C ILE A 46 -5.99 6.29 -3.18
N LEU A 47 -6.31 5.14 -2.59
CA LEU A 47 -7.12 4.11 -3.24
C LEU A 47 -8.52 4.64 -3.56
N GLY A 48 -9.14 5.33 -2.60
CA GLY A 48 -10.44 5.99 -2.79
C GLY A 48 -10.43 6.97 -3.96
N PHE A 49 -9.39 7.81 -4.06
CA PHE A 49 -9.23 8.73 -5.19
C PHE A 49 -9.10 8.00 -6.53
N ILE A 50 -8.24 6.99 -6.62
CA ILE A 50 -8.01 6.23 -7.87
C ILE A 50 -9.30 5.56 -8.33
N VAL A 51 -10.01 4.89 -7.42
CA VAL A 51 -11.27 4.20 -7.72
C VAL A 51 -12.33 5.22 -8.14
N ALA A 52 -12.47 6.33 -7.41
CA ALA A 52 -13.43 7.38 -7.76
C ALA A 52 -13.13 8.00 -9.13
N SER A 53 -11.86 8.26 -9.45
CA SER A 53 -11.43 8.78 -10.75
C SER A 53 -11.73 7.80 -11.88
N GLU A 54 -11.43 6.52 -11.69
CA GLU A 54 -11.72 5.47 -12.68
C GLU A 54 -13.24 5.34 -12.92
N LEU A 55 -14.04 5.32 -11.86
CA LEU A 55 -15.50 5.26 -11.98
C LEU A 55 -16.06 6.50 -12.69
N TYR A 56 -15.57 7.68 -12.35
CA TYR A 56 -15.97 8.93 -12.98
C TYR A 56 -15.70 8.92 -14.49
N GLN A 57 -14.53 8.44 -14.91
CA GLN A 57 -14.17 8.34 -16.33
C GLN A 57 -14.95 7.24 -17.07
N ARG A 58 -15.15 6.09 -16.43
CA ARG A 58 -15.82 4.93 -17.03
C ARG A 58 -17.32 5.11 -17.19
N PHE A 59 -17.95 5.92 -16.33
CA PHE A 59 -19.39 6.16 -16.32
C PHE A 59 -19.74 7.66 -16.46
N PRO A 60 -19.42 8.31 -17.60
CA PRO A 60 -19.60 9.75 -17.78
C PRO A 60 -21.08 10.22 -17.86
N LYS A 61 -22.04 9.30 -17.76
CA LYS A 61 -23.49 9.56 -17.88
C LYS A 61 -24.32 8.91 -16.75
N ALA A 62 -23.68 8.46 -15.68
CA ALA A 62 -24.37 7.88 -14.53
C ALA A 62 -25.19 8.93 -13.77
#